data_AF-A0A3D3MFW3-F1
#
_entry.id   AF-A0A3D3MFW3-F1
#
_cell.length_a   1.000
_cell.length_b   1.000
_cell.length_c   1.000
_cell.angle_alpha   90.00
_cell.angle_beta   90.00
_cell.angle_gamma   90.00
#
_symmetry.space_group_name_H-M   'P 1'
#
loop_
_entity.id
_entity.type
_entity.pdbx_description
1 polymer ?
#
loop_
_entity_poly.entity_id
_entity_poly.type
_entity_poly.pdbx_seq_one_letter_code
_entity_poly.pdbx_strand_id
1 'polypeptide(L)'
;MKTFANFINRILEKQQELNLGPDEECLFRGHSDTSYKLIPNIFRGKSYSLKSEESIFYEFRSKAMEIHDRKFSDWDILFHMQHYDCKTRILDWTDNLGTALYFALCSYQKGRKPEIIMLNPFALNAYSTQHRDFYDPDHLNHKNGYSFRGMLQRQIKDPENTKDGIWWKQPLAIYPIRKSGRLISQNGYFTIQGRDQTSIETQIEEKENIWKKVEIPEEIIPEAMTYLKLFGINDFTIFPDVPNLSALLNKKYNL
;
A
#
# COMPACT_ATOMS: atom_id res chain seq x y z
N MET A 1 28.15 -3.62 -2.29
CA MET A 1 27.11 -4.22 -1.42
C MET A 1 26.98 -5.68 -1.79
N LYS A 2 27.63 -6.62 -1.07
CA LYS A 2 27.60 -8.04 -1.46
C LYS A 2 27.04 -8.98 -0.39
N THR A 3 26.46 -8.46 0.68
CA THR A 3 25.91 -9.28 1.77
C THR A 3 24.56 -8.73 2.21
N PHE A 4 23.68 -9.60 2.68
CA PHE A 4 22.40 -9.21 3.26
C PHE A 4 22.58 -8.26 4.45
N ALA A 5 23.60 -8.46 5.29
CA ALA A 5 23.92 -7.56 6.40
C ALA A 5 24.20 -6.11 5.95
N ASN A 6 24.96 -5.94 4.87
CA ASN A 6 25.22 -4.60 4.30
C ASN A 6 23.95 -3.96 3.75
N PHE A 7 23.04 -4.76 3.18
CA PHE A 7 21.74 -4.28 2.73
C PHE A 7 20.88 -3.80 3.90
N ILE A 8 20.83 -4.56 5.01
CA ILE A 8 20.12 -4.14 6.22
C ILE A 8 20.70 -2.85 6.80
N ASN A 9 22.02 -2.72 6.88
CA ASN A 9 22.66 -1.47 7.30
C ASN A 9 22.26 -0.29 6.41
N ARG A 10 22.15 -0.50 5.10
CA ARG A 10 21.71 0.54 4.16
C ARG A 10 20.25 0.93 4.36
N ILE A 11 19.38 -0.03 4.67
CA ILE A 11 17.99 0.24 5.05
C ILE A 11 17.96 1.11 6.31
N LEU A 12 18.73 0.77 7.34
CA LEU A 12 18.81 1.54 8.58
C LEU A 12 19.33 2.97 8.36
N GLU A 13 20.40 3.13 7.59
CA GLU A 13 20.92 4.46 7.21
C GLU A 13 19.84 5.32 6.53
N LYS A 14 19.13 4.74 5.56
CA LYS A 14 18.07 5.45 4.84
C LYS A 14 16.83 5.72 5.70
N GLN A 15 16.51 4.83 6.62
CA GLN A 15 15.44 5.05 7.58
C GLN A 15 15.76 6.21 8.52
N GLN A 16 17.02 6.36 8.96
CA GLN A 16 17.46 7.49 9.79
C GLN A 16 17.41 8.84 9.05
N GLU A 17 17.50 8.83 7.72
CA GLU A 17 17.28 10.04 6.93
C GLU A 17 15.82 10.48 6.91
N LEU A 18 14.85 9.61 7.23
CA LEU A 18 13.44 9.98 7.27
C LEU A 18 13.16 10.87 8.49
N ASN A 19 12.27 11.86 8.32
CA ASN A 19 11.87 12.79 9.38
C ASN A 19 10.94 12.15 10.44
N LEU A 20 11.26 10.92 10.90
CA LEU A 20 10.50 10.15 11.87
C LEU A 20 10.65 10.74 13.28
N GLY A 21 9.55 10.76 14.02
CA GLY A 21 9.55 11.00 15.46
C GLY A 21 10.08 9.77 16.24
N PRO A 22 10.35 9.92 17.54
CA PRO A 22 10.95 8.86 18.36
C PRO A 22 10.17 7.54 18.39
N ASP A 23 8.84 7.62 18.36
CA ASP A 23 7.93 6.46 18.48
C ASP A 23 7.09 6.24 17.22
N GLU A 24 7.47 6.87 16.10
CA GLU A 24 6.72 6.77 14.84
C GLU A 24 7.17 5.58 14.00
N GLU A 25 6.21 4.81 13.47
CA GLU A 25 6.55 3.69 12.61
C GLU A 25 6.96 4.14 11.19
N CYS A 26 7.97 3.47 10.65
CA CYS A 26 8.30 3.53 9.23
C CYS A 26 7.47 2.49 8.47
N LEU A 27 6.88 2.90 7.35
CA LEU A 27 6.22 1.98 6.44
C LEU A 27 7.18 1.56 5.31
N PHE A 28 6.99 0.34 4.83
CA PHE A 28 7.78 -0.29 3.77
C PHE A 28 6.88 -0.76 2.63
N ARG A 29 7.45 -0.80 1.42
CA ARG A 29 6.85 -1.41 0.24
C ARG A 29 7.92 -2.07 -0.61
N GLY A 30 7.65 -3.29 -1.07
CA GLY A 30 8.51 -4.00 -2.00
C GLY A 30 8.07 -3.78 -3.44
N HIS A 31 9.01 -3.38 -4.30
CA HIS A 31 8.83 -3.44 -5.74
C HIS A 31 9.76 -4.49 -6.31
N SER A 32 9.27 -5.30 -7.25
CA SER A 32 10.11 -6.25 -7.96
C SER A 32 10.95 -5.59 -9.06
N ASP A 33 10.69 -4.32 -9.39
CA ASP A 33 11.42 -3.56 -10.40
C ASP A 33 11.38 -2.05 -10.12
N THR A 34 12.53 -1.37 -10.19
CA THR A 34 12.68 0.09 -9.97
C THR A 34 11.98 0.97 -11.02
N SER A 35 11.52 0.40 -12.13
CA SER A 35 10.66 1.12 -13.10
C SER A 35 9.22 1.30 -12.61
N TYR A 36 8.82 0.60 -11.54
CA TYR A 36 7.50 0.73 -10.95
C TYR A 36 7.38 2.02 -10.17
N LYS A 37 6.36 2.82 -10.51
CA LYS A 37 6.08 4.08 -9.85
C LYS A 37 5.20 3.90 -8.62
N LEU A 38 5.41 4.73 -7.59
CA LEU A 38 4.53 4.86 -6.43
C LEU A 38 3.21 5.57 -6.80
N ILE A 39 2.40 4.90 -7.60
CA ILE A 39 1.10 5.38 -8.08
C ILE A 39 0.08 4.23 -8.01
N PRO A 40 -1.13 4.46 -7.47
CA PRO A 40 -2.18 3.43 -7.43
C PRO A 40 -2.52 2.87 -8.82
N ASN A 41 -3.00 1.64 -8.83
CA ASN A 41 -3.23 0.90 -10.06
C ASN A 41 -4.32 1.53 -10.97
N ILE A 42 -5.25 2.32 -10.41
CA ILE A 42 -6.33 2.99 -11.15
C ILE A 42 -5.82 4.11 -12.05
N PHE A 43 -4.73 4.77 -11.67
CA PHE A 43 -4.14 5.90 -12.41
C PHE A 43 -3.07 5.46 -13.43
N ARG A 44 -2.73 4.17 -13.48
CA ARG A 44 -1.80 3.61 -14.48
C ARG A 44 -2.44 3.42 -15.86
N GLY A 45 -3.77 3.47 -15.94
CA GLY A 45 -4.53 3.30 -17.18
C GLY A 45 -4.60 4.58 -18.01
N LYS A 46 -4.87 4.45 -19.32
CA LYS A 46 -4.92 5.58 -20.27
C LYS A 46 -6.17 6.47 -20.15
N SER A 47 -7.20 6.04 -19.43
CA SER A 47 -8.54 6.67 -19.46
C SER A 47 -9.19 6.80 -18.08
N TYR A 48 -8.41 7.13 -17.05
CA TYR A 48 -8.96 7.35 -15.72
C TYR A 48 -9.96 8.51 -15.72
N SER A 49 -11.10 8.31 -15.05
CA SER A 49 -12.03 9.37 -14.67
C SER A 49 -12.65 9.03 -13.31
N LEU A 50 -13.07 10.07 -12.57
CA LEU A 50 -13.81 9.86 -11.32
C LEU A 50 -15.10 9.06 -11.55
N LYS A 51 -15.76 9.24 -12.71
CA LYS A 51 -16.94 8.46 -13.09
C LYS A 51 -16.63 6.97 -13.24
N SER A 52 -15.51 6.63 -13.88
CA SER A 52 -15.10 5.22 -13.99
C SER A 52 -14.75 4.60 -12.64
N GLU A 53 -14.16 5.37 -11.73
CA GLU A 53 -13.89 4.91 -10.36
C GLU A 53 -15.17 4.69 -9.55
N GLU A 54 -16.13 5.61 -9.66
CA GLU A 54 -17.45 5.45 -9.06
C GLU A 54 -18.16 4.20 -9.59
N SER A 55 -18.18 4.01 -10.91
CA SER A 55 -18.83 2.86 -11.55
C SER A 55 -18.22 1.53 -11.11
N ILE A 56 -16.89 1.39 -11.11
CA ILE A 56 -16.25 0.13 -10.69
C ILE A 56 -16.48 -0.14 -9.21
N PHE A 57 -16.51 0.89 -8.36
CA PHE A 57 -16.83 0.76 -6.95
C PHE A 57 -18.27 0.26 -6.74
N TYR A 58 -19.26 0.82 -7.45
CA TYR A 58 -20.65 0.36 -7.35
C TYR A 58 -20.86 -1.04 -7.89
N GLU A 59 -20.25 -1.34 -9.02
CA GLU A 59 -20.37 -2.65 -9.63
C GLU A 59 -19.78 -3.73 -8.71
N PHE A 60 -18.58 -3.50 -8.17
CA PHE A 60 -17.95 -4.41 -7.22
C PHE A 60 -18.83 -4.60 -5.97
N ARG A 61 -19.28 -3.50 -5.36
CA ARG A 61 -20.18 -3.54 -4.20
C ARG A 61 -21.46 -4.32 -4.47
N SER A 62 -22.08 -4.15 -5.64
CA SER A 62 -23.33 -4.84 -5.97
C SER A 62 -23.16 -6.35 -6.14
N LYS A 63 -22.02 -6.79 -6.69
CA LYS A 63 -21.78 -8.17 -7.10
C LYS A 63 -21.05 -9.02 -6.07
N ALA A 64 -20.25 -8.41 -5.19
CA ALA A 64 -19.45 -9.14 -4.22
C ALA A 64 -20.33 -9.74 -3.11
N MET A 65 -20.78 -10.97 -3.30
CA MET A 65 -21.69 -11.68 -2.39
C MET A 65 -21.15 -11.80 -0.96
N GLU A 66 -19.84 -12.03 -0.81
CA GLU A 66 -19.14 -12.12 0.48
C GLU A 66 -19.21 -10.84 1.31
N ILE A 67 -19.53 -9.71 0.67
CA ILE A 67 -19.70 -8.40 1.31
C ILE A 67 -21.11 -8.24 1.85
N HIS A 68 -22.13 -8.87 1.26
CA HIS A 68 -23.53 -8.65 1.66
C HIS A 68 -23.88 -9.26 3.02
N ASP A 69 -23.19 -10.34 3.42
CA ASP A 69 -23.36 -10.97 4.74
C ASP A 69 -22.60 -10.24 5.86
N ARG A 70 -21.75 -9.25 5.51
CA ARG A 70 -20.94 -8.50 6.46
C ARG A 70 -21.35 -7.03 6.42
N LYS A 71 -21.50 -6.38 7.59
CA LYS A 71 -21.76 -4.92 7.65
C LYS A 71 -20.50 -4.13 7.26
N PHE A 72 -20.17 -4.14 5.98
CA PHE A 72 -19.02 -3.41 5.43
C PHE A 72 -19.38 -1.95 5.14
N SER A 73 -18.53 -1.04 5.61
CA SER A 73 -18.54 0.35 5.20
C SER A 73 -18.06 0.48 3.76
N ASP A 74 -18.25 1.64 3.14
CA ASP A 74 -17.68 1.89 1.81
C ASP A 74 -16.13 1.82 1.83
N TRP A 75 -15.48 2.10 2.96
CA TRP A 75 -14.04 1.94 3.13
C TRP A 75 -13.63 0.47 3.22
N ASP A 76 -14.38 -0.36 3.95
CA ASP A 76 -14.15 -1.82 3.96
C ASP A 76 -14.24 -2.38 2.54
N ILE A 77 -15.22 -1.93 1.76
CA ILE A 77 -15.36 -2.32 0.35
C ILE A 77 -14.13 -1.89 -0.45
N LEU A 78 -13.63 -0.66 -0.28
CA LEU A 78 -12.45 -0.18 -0.98
C LEU A 78 -11.19 -1.01 -0.64
N PHE A 79 -10.99 -1.37 0.64
CA PHE A 79 -9.89 -2.24 1.05
C PHE A 79 -10.04 -3.66 0.48
N HIS A 80 -11.27 -4.19 0.43
CA HIS A 80 -11.55 -5.47 -0.21
C HIS A 80 -11.32 -5.44 -1.72
N MET A 81 -11.70 -4.36 -2.40
CA MET A 81 -11.40 -4.16 -3.82
C MET A 81 -9.89 -4.24 -4.06
N GLN A 82 -9.08 -3.54 -3.26
CA GLN A 82 -7.63 -3.57 -3.38
C GLN A 82 -7.06 -4.96 -3.11
N HIS A 83 -7.60 -5.66 -2.09
CA HIS A 83 -7.21 -7.04 -1.79
C HIS A 83 -7.37 -7.96 -3.00
N TYR A 84 -8.46 -7.85 -3.76
CA TYR A 84 -8.70 -8.68 -4.95
C TYR A 84 -8.17 -8.03 -6.25
N ASP A 85 -7.14 -7.19 -6.14
CA ASP A 85 -6.45 -6.53 -7.26
C ASP A 85 -7.37 -5.68 -8.18
N CYS A 86 -8.54 -5.27 -7.67
CA CYS A 86 -9.41 -4.35 -8.37
C CYS A 86 -8.74 -2.97 -8.48
N LYS A 87 -9.16 -2.17 -9.44
CA LYS A 87 -8.58 -0.84 -9.64
C LYS A 87 -9.06 0.10 -8.54
N THR A 88 -8.13 0.60 -7.73
CA THR A 88 -8.39 1.53 -6.64
C THR A 88 -7.38 2.66 -6.62
N ARG A 89 -7.71 3.72 -5.88
CA ARG A 89 -6.83 4.85 -5.61
C ARG A 89 -5.94 4.68 -4.39
N ILE A 90 -5.90 3.50 -3.78
CA ILE A 90 -5.06 3.24 -2.60
C ILE A 90 -3.79 2.48 -2.99
N LEU A 91 -2.75 2.66 -2.20
CA LEU A 91 -1.50 1.89 -2.28
C LEU A 91 -1.27 1.17 -0.95
N ASP A 92 -0.84 -0.09 -1.06
CA ASP A 92 -0.50 -0.92 0.08
C ASP A 92 0.89 -0.60 0.63
N TRP A 93 0.99 -0.61 1.94
CA TRP A 93 2.23 -0.48 2.69
C TRP A 93 2.24 -1.50 3.83
N THR A 94 3.38 -1.75 4.44
CA THR A 94 3.50 -2.64 5.60
C THR A 94 4.49 -2.06 6.60
N ASP A 95 4.26 -2.21 7.90
CA ASP A 95 5.27 -1.89 8.93
C ASP A 95 6.36 -2.97 9.05
N ASN A 96 6.23 -4.07 8.30
CA ASN A 96 7.11 -5.23 8.37
C ASN A 96 8.06 -5.28 7.15
N LEU A 97 9.35 -5.03 7.39
CA LEU A 97 10.39 -5.10 6.35
C LEU A 97 10.44 -6.46 5.66
N GLY A 98 10.24 -7.56 6.39
CA GLY A 98 10.22 -8.92 5.83
C GLY A 98 9.05 -9.12 4.86
N THR A 99 7.88 -8.58 5.17
CA THR A 99 6.72 -8.58 4.25
C THR A 99 7.03 -7.78 2.98
N ALA A 100 7.62 -6.58 3.11
CA ALA A 100 8.02 -5.78 1.95
C ALA A 100 9.08 -6.51 1.10
N LEU A 101 10.07 -7.13 1.75
CA LEU A 101 11.10 -7.93 1.06
C LEU A 101 10.50 -9.14 0.35
N TYR A 102 9.53 -9.82 0.95
CA TYR A 102 8.78 -10.87 0.28
C TYR A 102 8.11 -10.35 -1.00
N PHE A 103 7.41 -9.22 -0.95
CA PHE A 103 6.75 -8.65 -2.14
C PHE A 103 7.73 -8.21 -3.22
N ALA A 104 8.93 -7.75 -2.86
CA ALA A 104 9.96 -7.42 -3.83
C ALA A 104 10.50 -8.67 -4.55
N LEU A 105 10.47 -9.84 -3.90
CA LEU A 105 11.17 -11.05 -4.37
C LEU A 105 10.25 -12.20 -4.81
N CYS A 106 8.99 -12.25 -4.38
CA CYS A 106 8.07 -13.38 -4.61
C CYS A 106 7.83 -13.67 -6.11
N SER A 107 7.96 -12.65 -6.95
CA SER A 107 7.84 -12.76 -8.41
C SER A 107 9.10 -12.25 -9.13
N TYR A 108 10.25 -12.32 -8.46
CA TYR A 108 11.52 -11.88 -9.04
C TYR A 108 11.87 -12.70 -10.29
N GLN A 109 12.32 -12.00 -11.32
CA GLN A 109 12.84 -12.57 -12.56
C GLN A 109 14.23 -11.98 -12.82
N LYS A 110 15.14 -12.80 -13.35
CA LYS A 110 16.50 -12.35 -13.66
C LYS A 110 16.49 -11.10 -14.56
N GLY A 111 17.33 -10.12 -14.22
CA GLY A 111 17.42 -8.84 -14.93
C GLY A 111 16.44 -7.75 -14.44
N ARG A 112 15.51 -8.09 -13.54
CA ARG A 112 14.73 -7.11 -12.80
C ARG A 112 15.57 -6.49 -11.68
N LYS A 113 15.22 -5.27 -11.27
CA LYS A 113 15.90 -4.54 -10.20
C LYS A 113 14.95 -4.33 -9.01
N PRO A 114 14.81 -5.31 -8.11
CA PRO A 114 13.92 -5.19 -6.97
C PRO A 114 14.42 -4.10 -6.01
N GLU A 115 13.49 -3.48 -5.28
CA GLU A 115 13.80 -2.42 -4.32
C GLU A 115 12.84 -2.44 -3.12
N ILE A 116 13.33 -1.91 -2.01
CA ILE A 116 12.51 -1.54 -0.85
C ILE A 116 12.34 -0.04 -0.84
N ILE A 117 11.09 0.38 -0.74
CA ILE A 117 10.71 1.78 -0.54
C ILE A 117 10.28 1.93 0.92
N MET A 118 10.69 3.04 1.50
CA MET A 118 10.35 3.45 2.86
C MET A 118 9.56 4.74 2.82
N LEU A 119 8.58 4.85 3.71
CA LEU A 119 7.70 6.01 3.85
C LEU A 119 7.58 6.37 5.32
N ASN A 120 7.70 7.67 5.61
CA ASN A 120 7.23 8.27 6.84
C ASN A 120 5.79 8.77 6.64
N PRO A 121 4.78 8.03 7.13
CA PRO A 121 3.38 8.38 6.95
C PRO A 121 2.98 9.65 7.72
N PHE A 122 3.62 9.90 8.87
CA PHE A 122 3.35 11.06 9.72
C PHE A 122 3.81 12.35 9.06
N ALA A 123 5.04 12.36 8.53
CA ALA A 123 5.57 13.49 7.78
C ALA A 123 4.82 13.69 6.45
N LEU A 124 4.38 12.61 5.78
CA LEU A 124 3.53 12.68 4.59
C LEU A 124 2.22 13.46 4.86
N ASN A 125 1.52 13.10 5.94
CA ASN A 125 0.27 13.76 6.29
C ASN A 125 0.52 15.21 6.75
N ALA A 126 1.56 15.44 7.54
CA ALA A 126 1.92 16.78 8.02
C ALA A 126 2.28 17.72 6.85
N TYR A 127 2.99 17.21 5.85
CA TYR A 127 3.33 17.94 4.62
C TYR A 127 2.08 18.41 3.86
N SER A 128 1.04 17.59 3.85
CA SER A 128 -0.16 17.83 3.04
C SER A 128 -1.24 18.63 3.78
N THR A 129 -1.31 18.49 5.11
CA THR A 129 -2.48 18.92 5.91
C THR A 129 -2.14 19.56 7.24
N GLN A 130 -0.86 19.64 7.62
CA GLN A 130 -0.39 20.01 8.97
C GLN A 130 -0.81 19.03 10.09
N HIS A 131 -1.50 17.93 9.76
CA HIS A 131 -1.84 16.87 10.70
C HIS A 131 -0.75 15.78 10.68
N ARG A 132 -0.13 15.52 11.83
CA ARG A 132 0.96 14.55 11.99
C ARG A 132 0.47 13.26 12.64
N ASP A 133 -0.48 12.60 12.00
CA ASP A 133 -0.93 11.26 12.35
C ASP A 133 -1.63 10.64 11.14
N PHE A 134 -1.93 9.36 11.19
CA PHE A 134 -2.78 8.70 10.20
C PHE A 134 -4.22 9.20 10.32
N TYR A 135 -4.87 9.37 9.17
CA TYR A 135 -6.30 9.65 9.16
C TYR A 135 -7.10 8.37 9.37
N ASP A 136 -8.08 8.43 10.25
CA ASP A 136 -9.21 7.50 10.19
C ASP A 136 -9.96 7.72 8.86
N PRO A 137 -10.15 6.69 8.02
CA PRO A 137 -10.91 6.82 6.79
C PRO A 137 -12.30 7.46 6.98
N ASP A 138 -12.98 7.19 8.10
CA ASP A 138 -14.28 7.78 8.38
C ASP A 138 -14.20 9.30 8.60
N HIS A 139 -13.07 9.80 9.10
CA HIS A 139 -12.82 11.24 9.30
C HIS A 139 -12.35 11.98 8.05
N LEU A 140 -11.96 11.28 6.97
CA LEU A 140 -11.74 11.93 5.67
C LEU A 140 -13.04 12.50 5.08
N ASN A 141 -14.19 12.04 5.58
CA ASN A 141 -15.49 12.54 5.23
C ASN A 141 -15.82 13.76 6.11
N HIS A 142 -15.69 14.97 5.55
CA HIS A 142 -15.77 16.27 6.25
C HIS A 142 -17.00 16.53 7.15
N LYS A 143 -18.02 15.67 7.14
CA LYS A 143 -19.15 15.69 8.07
C LYS A 143 -19.60 14.26 8.38
N ASN A 144 -19.75 13.97 9.68
CA ASN A 144 -20.34 12.75 10.24
C ASN A 144 -21.50 12.24 9.37
N GLY A 145 -21.25 11.22 8.54
CA GLY A 145 -22.29 10.56 7.75
C GLY A 145 -22.07 10.50 6.24
N TYR A 146 -20.93 10.96 5.70
CA TYR A 146 -20.62 10.68 4.30
C TYR A 146 -19.69 9.49 4.13
N SER A 147 -19.93 8.74 3.06
CA SER A 147 -19.17 7.53 2.73
C SER A 147 -18.23 7.82 1.56
N PHE A 148 -17.23 6.96 1.32
CA PHE A 148 -16.30 7.09 0.18
C PHE A 148 -17.03 7.34 -1.15
N ARG A 149 -18.15 6.65 -1.37
CA ARG A 149 -19.07 6.94 -2.49
C ARG A 149 -19.52 8.39 -2.56
N GLY A 150 -20.02 8.93 -1.44
CA GLY A 150 -20.53 10.29 -1.37
C GLY A 150 -19.45 11.32 -1.71
N MET A 151 -18.21 11.05 -1.29
CA MET A 151 -17.05 11.85 -1.66
C MET A 151 -16.82 11.85 -3.18
N LEU A 152 -16.84 10.69 -3.84
CA LEU A 152 -16.71 10.59 -5.30
C LEU A 152 -17.83 11.34 -6.03
N GLN A 153 -19.10 11.11 -5.64
CA GLN A 153 -20.27 11.77 -6.24
C GLN A 153 -20.15 13.29 -6.23
N ARG A 154 -19.67 13.86 -5.12
CA ARG A 154 -19.52 15.31 -4.99
C ARG A 154 -18.38 15.85 -5.81
N GLN A 155 -17.23 15.17 -5.84
CA GLN A 155 -16.14 15.54 -6.72
C GLN A 155 -16.56 15.49 -8.21
N ILE A 156 -17.42 14.53 -8.59
CA ILE A 156 -17.94 14.44 -9.96
C ILE A 156 -18.87 15.62 -10.27
N LYS A 157 -19.74 16.01 -9.32
CA LYS A 157 -20.69 17.12 -9.48
C LYS A 157 -20.00 18.48 -9.52
N ASP A 158 -18.98 18.65 -8.70
CA ASP A 158 -18.18 19.88 -8.61
C ASP A 158 -16.68 19.49 -8.51
N PRO A 159 -15.97 19.45 -9.65
CA PRO A 159 -14.55 19.09 -9.70
C PRO A 159 -13.61 20.04 -8.93
N GLU A 160 -14.06 21.26 -8.64
CA GLU A 160 -13.29 22.23 -7.84
C GLU A 160 -13.66 22.16 -6.35
N ASN A 161 -14.59 21.27 -5.95
CA ASN A 161 -15.02 21.13 -4.57
C ASN A 161 -13.93 20.55 -3.69
N THR A 162 -13.22 21.44 -2.99
CA THR A 162 -12.21 21.11 -1.99
C THR A 162 -12.76 21.03 -0.57
N LYS A 163 -14.09 21.16 -0.37
CA LYS A 163 -14.71 21.15 0.96
C LYS A 163 -15.42 19.84 1.30
N ASP A 164 -16.15 19.27 0.33
CA ASP A 164 -16.98 18.08 0.56
C ASP A 164 -16.60 16.89 -0.37
N GLY A 165 -15.65 17.10 -1.28
CA GLY A 165 -15.07 16.08 -2.17
C GLY A 165 -13.74 15.53 -1.64
N ILE A 166 -12.82 15.24 -2.56
CA ILE A 166 -11.43 14.86 -2.26
C ILE A 166 -10.68 16.16 -1.95
N TRP A 167 -10.72 16.57 -0.69
CA TRP A 167 -10.19 17.86 -0.26
C TRP A 167 -8.65 17.91 -0.21
N TRP A 168 -7.98 16.75 -0.15
CA TRP A 168 -6.53 16.66 -0.19
C TRP A 168 -5.96 16.61 -1.62
N LYS A 169 -4.83 17.29 -1.83
CA LYS A 169 -4.13 17.31 -3.12
C LYS A 169 -3.14 16.14 -3.21
N GLN A 170 -2.20 16.05 -2.26
CA GLN A 170 -1.21 14.98 -2.15
C GLN A 170 -1.75 13.77 -1.37
N PRO A 171 -1.18 12.56 -1.55
CA PRO A 171 -1.61 11.36 -0.84
C PRO A 171 -1.60 11.50 0.67
N LEU A 172 -2.56 10.83 1.32
CA LEU A 172 -2.65 10.74 2.78
C LEU A 172 -2.46 9.29 3.22
N ALA A 173 -1.71 9.08 4.30
CA ALA A 173 -1.68 7.84 5.04
C ALA A 173 -2.97 7.70 5.88
N ILE A 174 -3.60 6.53 5.81
CA ILE A 174 -4.86 6.23 6.49
C ILE A 174 -4.75 4.94 7.30
N TYR A 175 -5.48 4.88 8.42
CA TYR A 175 -5.58 3.64 9.17
C TYR A 175 -6.39 2.59 8.39
N PRO A 176 -5.87 1.35 8.30
CA PRO A 176 -6.60 0.25 7.72
C PRO A 176 -7.68 -0.24 8.69
N ILE A 177 -8.88 -0.57 8.19
CA ILE A 177 -9.87 -1.30 9.00
C ILE A 177 -9.55 -2.79 8.91
N ARG A 178 -8.98 -3.37 9.98
CA ARG A 178 -8.44 -4.74 10.01
C ARG A 178 -9.54 -5.82 10.09
N LYS A 179 -10.32 -5.99 9.02
CA LYS A 179 -11.40 -7.01 8.93
C LYS A 179 -11.05 -8.25 8.09
N SER A 180 -9.89 -8.25 7.42
CA SER A 180 -9.44 -9.36 6.59
C SER A 180 -8.20 -10.03 7.19
N GLY A 181 -8.18 -11.37 7.20
CA GLY A 181 -7.04 -12.15 7.68
C GLY A 181 -5.74 -11.83 6.93
N ARG A 182 -5.81 -11.59 5.60
CA ARG A 182 -4.64 -11.19 4.81
C ARG A 182 -4.09 -9.83 5.23
N LEU A 183 -4.96 -8.86 5.47
CA LEU A 183 -4.54 -7.51 5.91
C LEU A 183 -3.82 -7.58 7.26
N ILE A 184 -4.30 -8.44 8.16
CA ILE A 184 -3.66 -8.72 9.45
C ILE A 184 -2.30 -9.41 9.24
N SER A 185 -2.26 -10.50 8.46
CA SER A 185 -1.04 -11.24 8.13
C SER A 185 0.08 -10.37 7.53
N GLN A 186 -0.29 -9.38 6.73
CA GLN A 186 0.64 -8.51 6.03
C GLN A 186 1.07 -7.29 6.86
N ASN A 187 0.50 -7.10 8.06
CA ASN A 187 0.53 -5.83 8.80
C ASN A 187 0.29 -4.63 7.85
N GLY A 188 -0.74 -4.73 7.02
CA GLY A 188 -0.92 -3.79 5.91
C GLY A 188 -1.45 -2.44 6.38
N TYR A 189 -0.93 -1.36 5.80
CA TYR A 189 -1.39 0.03 5.90
C TYR A 189 -1.70 0.56 4.49
N PHE A 190 -2.33 1.72 4.41
CA PHE A 190 -2.65 2.31 3.11
C PHE A 190 -2.31 3.80 3.03
N THR A 191 -1.94 4.23 1.83
CA THR A 191 -2.06 5.63 1.43
C THR A 191 -3.16 5.77 0.40
N ILE A 192 -3.99 6.81 0.51
CA ILE A 192 -5.01 7.16 -0.47
C ILE A 192 -4.58 8.36 -1.31
N GLN A 193 -4.60 8.19 -2.62
CA GLN A 193 -4.24 9.25 -3.56
C GLN A 193 -5.27 10.38 -3.53
N GLY A 194 -4.76 11.62 -3.55
CA GLY A 194 -5.55 12.83 -3.65
C GLY A 194 -5.91 13.22 -5.08
N ARG A 195 -6.12 14.52 -5.28
CA ARG A 195 -6.44 15.09 -6.60
C ARG A 195 -5.27 15.05 -7.57
N ASP A 196 -4.03 15.12 -7.07
CA ASP A 196 -2.85 14.93 -7.91
C ASP A 196 -2.67 13.43 -8.19
N GLN A 197 -2.73 13.06 -9.47
CA GLN A 197 -2.72 11.67 -9.93
C GLN A 197 -1.32 11.19 -10.30
N THR A 198 -0.28 12.01 -10.12
CA THR A 198 1.11 11.60 -10.38
C THR A 198 1.64 10.71 -9.24
N SER A 199 2.80 10.08 -9.43
CA SER A 199 3.41 9.26 -8.37
C SER A 199 3.85 10.07 -7.16
N ILE A 200 3.86 9.44 -5.98
CA ILE A 200 4.36 10.06 -4.72
C ILE A 200 5.75 10.70 -4.94
N GLU A 201 6.66 10.01 -5.64
CA GLU A 201 8.02 10.48 -5.94
C GLU A 201 8.06 11.74 -6.83
N THR A 202 6.99 12.02 -7.58
CA THR A 202 6.86 13.23 -8.40
C THR A 202 6.26 14.38 -7.62
N GLN A 203 5.37 14.07 -6.66
CA GLN A 203 4.69 15.07 -5.85
C GLN A 203 5.53 15.57 -4.68
N ILE A 204 6.41 14.72 -4.17
CA ILE A 204 7.23 14.97 -2.98
C ILE A 204 8.67 14.69 -3.35
N GLU A 205 9.51 15.71 -3.33
CA GLU A 205 10.94 15.56 -3.63
C GLU A 205 11.65 14.73 -2.55
N GLU A 206 12.69 13.98 -2.94
CA GLU A 206 13.45 13.12 -2.02
C GLU A 206 14.12 13.91 -0.87
N LYS A 207 14.42 15.20 -1.10
CA LYS A 207 15.00 16.10 -0.09
C LYS A 207 14.06 16.39 1.09
N GLU A 208 12.76 16.17 0.92
CA GLU A 208 11.76 16.35 1.98
C GLU A 208 11.85 15.23 3.03
N ASN A 209 12.64 14.18 2.79
CA ASN A 209 12.87 13.08 3.74
C ASN A 209 11.57 12.41 4.24
N ILE A 210 10.55 12.38 3.39
CA ILE A 210 9.27 11.71 3.64
C ILE A 210 9.30 10.28 3.10
N TRP A 211 10.06 10.03 2.03
CA TRP A 211 10.24 8.71 1.46
C TRP A 211 11.69 8.49 1.05
N LYS A 212 12.11 7.23 1.02
CA LYS A 212 13.44 6.78 0.56
C LYS A 212 13.30 5.44 -0.15
N LYS A 213 14.32 5.04 -0.91
CA LYS A 213 14.37 3.71 -1.53
C LYS A 213 15.78 3.13 -1.53
N VAL A 214 15.83 1.80 -1.54
CA VAL A 214 17.06 1.01 -1.56
C VAL A 214 16.86 -0.14 -2.54
N GLU A 215 17.65 -0.16 -3.62
CA GLU A 215 17.73 -1.28 -4.55
C GLU A 215 18.29 -2.52 -3.82
N ILE A 216 17.71 -3.68 -4.09
CA ILE A 216 18.15 -4.99 -3.60
C ILE A 216 19.12 -5.55 -4.64
N PRO A 217 20.43 -5.68 -4.34
CA PRO A 217 21.40 -6.25 -5.27
C PRO A 217 21.04 -7.69 -5.66
N GLU A 218 21.20 -8.05 -6.93
CA GLU A 218 20.89 -9.39 -7.44
C GLU A 218 21.67 -10.48 -6.68
N GLU A 219 22.90 -10.18 -6.26
CA GLU A 219 23.79 -11.10 -5.56
C GLU A 219 23.27 -11.54 -4.19
N ILE A 220 22.45 -10.71 -3.53
CA ILE A 220 21.93 -11.01 -2.19
C ILE A 220 20.56 -11.70 -2.22
N ILE A 221 19.91 -11.81 -3.39
CA ILE A 221 18.56 -12.39 -3.50
C ILE A 221 18.49 -13.82 -2.97
N PRO A 222 19.43 -14.74 -3.29
CA PRO A 222 19.40 -16.10 -2.74
C PRO A 222 19.49 -16.11 -1.20
N GLU A 223 20.31 -15.23 -0.63
CA GLU A 223 20.49 -15.07 0.80
C GLU A 223 19.22 -14.49 1.45
N ALA A 224 18.65 -13.42 0.88
CA ALA A 224 17.40 -12.80 1.32
C ALA A 224 16.23 -13.79 1.33
N MET A 225 16.09 -14.61 0.28
CA MET A 225 15.06 -15.66 0.22
C MET A 225 15.26 -16.75 1.29
N THR A 226 16.49 -17.01 1.70
CA THR A 226 16.80 -17.92 2.81
C THR A 226 16.37 -17.32 4.15
N TYR A 227 16.65 -16.03 4.37
CA TYR A 227 16.19 -15.31 5.56
C TYR A 227 14.67 -15.22 5.65
N LEU A 228 13.96 -14.95 4.54
CA LEU A 228 12.49 -14.96 4.54
C LEU A 228 11.93 -16.30 5.04
N LYS A 229 12.46 -17.42 4.52
CA LYS A 229 12.09 -18.77 4.99
C LYS A 229 12.40 -18.98 6.47
N LEU A 230 13.57 -18.52 6.93
CA LEU A 230 14.00 -18.63 8.32
C LEU A 230 13.05 -17.87 9.26
N PHE A 231 12.60 -16.69 8.86
CA PHE A 231 11.61 -15.88 9.60
C PHE A 231 10.17 -16.38 9.44
N GLY A 232 9.96 -17.51 8.75
CA GLY A 232 8.65 -18.08 8.53
C GLY A 232 7.82 -17.33 7.49
N ILE A 233 8.39 -16.39 6.74
CA ILE A 233 7.69 -15.62 5.71
C ILE A 233 7.62 -16.43 4.42
N ASN A 234 6.40 -16.80 4.04
CA ASN A 234 6.09 -17.56 2.84
C ASN A 234 4.69 -17.21 2.29
N ASP A 235 4.33 -17.80 1.16
CA ASP A 235 3.08 -17.52 0.46
C ASP A 235 1.86 -17.69 1.37
N PHE A 236 1.80 -18.74 2.21
CA PHE A 236 0.67 -18.96 3.11
C PHE A 236 0.62 -17.97 4.28
N THR A 237 1.77 -17.61 4.86
CA THR A 237 1.76 -16.64 5.97
C THR A 237 1.38 -15.23 5.50
N ILE A 238 1.71 -14.89 4.25
CA ILE A 238 1.35 -13.61 3.62
C ILE A 238 -0.07 -13.63 3.06
N PHE A 239 -0.50 -14.76 2.50
CA PHE A 239 -1.82 -15.00 1.93
C PHE A 239 -2.45 -16.22 2.61
N PRO A 240 -3.13 -16.04 3.76
CA PRO A 240 -3.65 -17.13 4.58
C PRO A 240 -4.96 -17.70 4.00
N ASP A 241 -4.91 -18.16 2.76
CA ASP A 241 -6.01 -18.82 2.07
C ASP A 241 -5.76 -20.33 1.91
N VAL A 242 -6.84 -21.06 1.63
CA VAL A 242 -6.81 -22.52 1.48
C VAL A 242 -5.90 -22.96 0.31
N PRO A 243 -5.90 -22.29 -0.85
CA PRO A 243 -4.96 -22.62 -1.92
C PRO A 243 -3.48 -22.53 -1.50
N ASN A 244 -3.07 -21.46 -0.82
CA ASN A 244 -1.68 -21.31 -0.37
C ASN A 244 -1.33 -22.30 0.75
N LEU A 245 -2.28 -22.66 1.62
CA LEU A 245 -2.09 -23.75 2.58
C LEU A 245 -1.83 -25.07 1.87
N SER A 246 -2.66 -25.41 0.87
CA SER A 246 -2.51 -26.64 0.08
C SER A 246 -1.15 -26.70 -0.62
N ALA A 247 -0.76 -25.60 -1.28
CA ALA A 247 0.55 -25.50 -1.94
C ALA A 247 1.72 -25.66 -0.96
N LEU A 248 1.65 -25.05 0.23
CA LEU A 248 2.64 -25.19 1.28
C LEU A 248 2.77 -26.65 1.76
N LEU A 249 1.64 -27.33 1.99
CA LEU A 249 1.62 -28.71 2.46
C LEU A 249 2.18 -29.68 1.40
N ASN A 250 1.77 -29.55 0.14
CA ASN A 250 2.29 -30.38 -0.96
C ASN A 250 3.81 -30.24 -1.08
N LYS A 251 4.32 -29.00 -1.04
CA LYS A 251 5.77 -28.74 -1.05
C LYS A 251 6.48 -29.32 0.18
N LYS A 252 5.88 -29.22 1.37
CA LYS A 252 6.46 -29.74 2.61
C LYS A 252 6.55 -31.26 2.62
N TYR A 253 5.52 -31.95 2.13
CA TYR A 253 5.44 -33.41 2.13
C TYR A 253 5.95 -34.05 0.83
N ASN A 254 6.44 -33.25 -0.12
CA ASN A 254 6.95 -33.69 -1.42
C ASN A 254 5.92 -34.50 -2.24
N LEU A 255 4.67 -34.04 -2.20
CA LEU A 255 3.52 -34.57 -2.95
C LEU A 255 3.21 -33.72 -4.19
#